data_AF-A0A4Y3KC41-F1
#
_entry.id   AF-A0A4Y3KC41-F1
#
_cell.length_a   1.000
_cell.length_b   1.000
_cell.length_c   1.000
_cell.angle_alpha   90.00
_cell.angle_beta   90.00
_cell.angle_gamma   90.00
#
_symmetry.space_group_name_H-M   'P 1'
#
loop_
_entity.id
_entity.type
_entity.pdbx_description
1 polymer ?
#
loop_
_entity_poly.entity_id
_entity_poly.type
_entity_poly.pdbx_seq_one_letter_code
_entity_poly.pdbx_strand_id
1 'polypeptide(L)'
;MGTQQLVPSHPPTSVRHVLRELSDVVGRGEPRLRRVPAAVLRAGGRVVPLLREVDGIRYQFDEPFVVDTAETTATFGLEPVPWRSLVETTARAWAAHRD
;
A
#
# COMPACT_ATOMS: atom_id res chain seq x y z
N MET A 1 -4.93 10.49 29.88
CA MET A 1 -4.09 10.39 28.66
C MET A 1 -4.97 9.77 27.59
N GLY A 2 -5.07 10.37 26.40
CA GLY A 2 -5.82 9.76 25.28
C GLY A 2 -5.00 8.63 24.65
N THR A 3 -5.63 7.50 24.34
CA THR A 3 -5.00 6.46 23.51
C THR A 3 -4.83 6.98 22.09
N GLN A 4 -3.74 6.58 21.43
CA GLN A 4 -3.54 6.85 20.01
C GLN A 4 -4.20 5.74 19.21
N GLN A 5 -5.09 6.11 18.29
CA GLN A 5 -5.83 5.16 17.46
C GLN A 5 -5.34 5.20 16.01
N LEU A 6 -5.41 4.05 15.34
CA LEU A 6 -5.01 3.86 13.94
C LEU A 6 -6.26 3.70 13.08
N VAL A 7 -6.24 4.23 11.85
CA VAL A 7 -7.39 4.14 10.95
C VAL A 7 -7.71 2.66 10.64
N PRO A 8 -8.97 2.21 10.80
CA PRO A 8 -9.36 0.83 10.50
C PRO A 8 -8.91 0.40 9.10
N SER A 9 -8.22 -0.73 9.03
CA SER A 9 -7.59 -1.22 7.81
C SER A 9 -7.88 -2.71 7.62
N HIS A 10 -7.79 -3.18 6.37
CA HIS A 10 -7.94 -4.59 6.06
C HIS A 10 -6.82 -5.44 6.65
N PRO A 11 -7.03 -6.77 6.80
CA PRO A 11 -5.97 -7.69 7.17
C PRO A 11 -4.72 -7.50 6.29
N PRO A 12 -3.51 -7.69 6.83
CA PRO A 12 -2.27 -7.48 6.08
C PRO A 12 -2.20 -8.33 4.81
N THR A 13 -1.85 -7.71 3.69
CA THR A 13 -1.64 -8.38 2.41
C THR A 13 -0.41 -7.81 1.70
N SER A 14 0.12 -8.54 0.72
CA SER A 14 1.29 -8.11 -0.03
C SER A 14 0.92 -7.13 -1.15
N VAL A 15 1.79 -6.16 -1.43
CA VAL A 15 1.65 -5.24 -2.57
C VAL A 15 1.47 -6.00 -3.89
N ARG A 16 2.13 -7.14 -4.05
CA ARG A 16 1.99 -7.99 -5.25
C ARG A 16 0.56 -8.50 -5.42
N HIS A 17 -0.06 -8.94 -4.33
CA HIS A 17 -1.44 -9.44 -4.35
C HIS A 17 -2.40 -8.32 -4.73
N VAL A 18 -2.30 -7.16 -4.05
CA VAL A 18 -3.15 -5.98 -4.34
C VAL A 18 -3.01 -5.54 -5.80
N LEU A 19 -1.79 -5.43 -6.32
CA LEU A 19 -1.57 -5.02 -7.72
C LEU A 19 -2.08 -6.05 -8.72
N ARG A 20 -2.06 -7.34 -8.39
CA ARG A 20 -2.66 -8.38 -9.24
C ARG A 20 -4.17 -8.25 -9.27
N GLU A 21 -4.84 -8.15 -8.11
CA GLU A 21 -6.29 -7.97 -8.06
C GLU A 21 -6.75 -6.70 -8.79
N LEU A 22 -6.03 -5.58 -8.62
CA LEU A 22 -6.32 -4.34 -9.35
C LEU A 22 -6.18 -4.55 -10.88
N SER A 23 -5.15 -5.27 -11.33
CA SER A 23 -4.93 -5.54 -12.75
C SER A 23 -5.98 -6.48 -13.34
N ASP A 24 -6.39 -7.49 -12.58
CA ASP A 24 -7.41 -8.45 -12.97
C ASP A 24 -8.77 -7.77 -13.19
N VAL A 25 -9.15 -6.81 -12.33
CA VAL A 25 -10.41 -6.05 -12.48
C VAL A 25 -10.52 -5.32 -13.82
N VAL A 26 -9.40 -4.84 -14.35
CA VAL A 26 -9.37 -4.04 -15.60
C VAL A 26 -8.78 -4.80 -16.78
N GLY A 27 -8.54 -6.11 -16.64
CA GLY A 27 -8.07 -6.97 -17.72
C GLY A 27 -6.67 -6.63 -18.25
N ARG A 28 -5.77 -6.08 -17.42
CA ARG A 28 -4.42 -5.65 -17.85
C ARG A 28 -3.31 -6.70 -17.67
N GLY A 29 -3.67 -7.94 -17.32
CA GLY A 29 -2.76 -9.08 -17.21
C GLY A 29 -1.82 -9.03 -16.00
N GLU A 30 -0.87 -9.96 -15.90
CA GLU A 30 0.03 -10.05 -14.73
C GLU A 30 0.95 -8.80 -14.63
N PRO A 31 0.92 -8.05 -13.51
CA PRO A 31 1.73 -6.87 -13.35
C PRO A 31 3.23 -7.21 -13.22
N ARG A 32 4.08 -6.46 -13.93
CA ARG A 32 5.54 -6.59 -13.82
C ARG A 32 6.06 -5.82 -12.61
N LEU A 33 6.48 -6.54 -11.58
CA LEU A 33 7.02 -5.97 -10.34
C LEU A 33 8.53 -6.19 -10.25
N ARG A 34 9.27 -5.14 -9.89
CA ARG A 34 10.71 -5.18 -9.64
C ARG A 34 11.03 -4.54 -8.31
N ARG A 35 12.02 -5.07 -7.61
CA ARG A 35 12.58 -4.44 -6.42
C ARG A 35 13.64 -3.41 -6.84
N VAL A 36 13.66 -2.28 -6.15
CA VAL A 36 14.71 -1.27 -6.32
C VAL A 36 15.85 -1.62 -5.35
N PRO A 37 17.09 -1.83 -5.81
CA PRO A 37 18.21 -2.11 -4.92
C PRO A 37 18.48 -0.91 -4.00
N ALA A 38 18.82 -1.18 -2.73
CA ALA A 38 19.14 -0.13 -1.76
C ALA A 38 20.28 0.80 -2.23
N ALA A 39 21.27 0.27 -2.94
CA ALA A 39 22.36 1.08 -3.50
C ALA A 39 21.86 2.14 -4.50
N VAL A 40 20.84 1.81 -5.29
CA VAL A 40 20.21 2.75 -6.24
C VAL A 40 19.48 3.86 -5.48
N LEU A 41 18.73 3.52 -4.43
CA LEU A 41 18.04 4.51 -3.60
C LEU A 41 19.05 5.48 -2.93
N ARG A 42 20.11 4.94 -2.33
CA ARG A 42 21.16 5.72 -1.66
C ARG A 42 21.90 6.66 -2.62
N ALA A 43 22.27 6.17 -3.79
CA ALA A 43 22.95 6.98 -4.79
C ALA A 43 22.02 8.08 -5.34
N GLY A 44 20.79 7.71 -5.69
CA GLY A 44 19.79 8.65 -6.19
C GLY A 44 19.37 9.70 -5.15
N GLY A 45 19.33 9.33 -3.86
CA GLY A 45 18.99 10.21 -2.75
C GLY A 45 19.96 11.38 -2.53
N ARG A 46 21.16 11.33 -3.13
CA ARG A 46 22.09 12.47 -3.11
C ARG A 46 21.63 13.63 -4.00
N VAL A 47 20.76 13.36 -4.97
CA VAL A 47 20.31 14.34 -5.97
C VAL A 47 18.79 14.54 -5.91
N VAL A 48 18.03 13.47 -5.63
CA VAL A 48 16.57 13.48 -5.57
C VAL A 48 16.12 13.31 -4.12
N PRO A 49 15.59 14.36 -3.46
CA PRO A 49 15.17 14.30 -2.06
C PRO A 49 14.17 13.17 -1.78
N LEU A 50 13.23 12.92 -2.70
CA LEU A 50 12.25 11.84 -2.57
C LEU A 50 12.92 10.46 -2.40
N LEU A 51 13.98 10.17 -3.15
CA LEU A 51 14.67 8.87 -3.04
C LEU A 51 15.40 8.73 -1.71
N ARG A 52 15.89 9.84 -1.14
CA ARG A 52 16.50 9.86 0.20
C ARG A 52 15.47 9.52 1.27
N GLU A 53 14.25 10.07 1.17
CA GLU A 53 13.18 9.75 2.12
C GLU A 53 12.75 8.28 2.00
N VAL A 54 12.64 7.74 0.78
CA VAL A 54 12.33 6.31 0.59
C VAL A 54 13.40 5.40 1.18
N ASP A 55 14.69 5.73 1.04
CA ASP A 55 15.76 4.97 1.71
C ASP A 55 15.61 5.02 3.24
N GLY A 56 15.20 6.17 3.78
CA GLY A 56 14.95 6.36 5.22
C GLY A 56 13.81 5.49 5.77
N ILE A 57 12.79 5.19 4.96
CA ILE A 57 11.67 4.33 5.34
C ILE A 57 11.73 2.93 4.69
N ARG A 58 12.88 2.52 4.15
CA ARG A 58 13.03 1.27 3.39
C ARG A 58 12.56 0.02 4.15
N TYR A 59 12.71 0.02 5.47
CA TYR A 59 12.26 -1.08 6.34
C TYR A 59 10.75 -1.35 6.20
N GLN A 60 9.93 -0.37 5.79
CA GLN A 60 8.50 -0.56 5.56
C GLN A 60 8.20 -1.42 4.32
N PHE A 61 9.19 -1.57 3.43
CA PHE A 61 9.04 -2.28 2.15
C PHE A 61 9.80 -3.61 2.10
N ASP A 62 10.95 -3.67 2.78
CA ASP A 62 11.84 -4.83 2.72
C ASP A 62 11.54 -5.89 3.78
N GLU A 63 10.76 -5.54 4.81
CA GLU A 63 10.31 -6.45 5.87
C GLU A 63 8.80 -6.31 6.10
N PRO A 64 8.14 -7.28 6.77
CA PRO A 64 6.73 -7.14 7.14
C PRO A 64 6.48 -5.89 8.01
N PHE A 65 5.77 -4.91 7.45
CA PHE A 65 5.33 -3.71 8.16
C PHE A 65 3.82 -3.77 8.40
N VAL A 66 3.44 -4.43 9.49
CA VAL A 66 2.04 -4.74 9.83
C VAL A 66 1.47 -3.66 10.76
N VAL A 67 0.28 -3.17 10.41
CA VAL A 67 -0.49 -2.23 11.23
C VAL A 67 -1.65 -3.00 11.86
N ASP A 68 -1.74 -2.98 13.19
CA ASP A 68 -2.88 -3.54 13.93
C ASP A 68 -3.88 -2.43 14.26
N THR A 69 -5.12 -2.61 13.80
CA THR A 69 -6.21 -1.64 13.99
C THR A 69 -7.36 -2.23 14.82
N ALA A 70 -7.12 -3.35 15.52
CA ALA A 70 -8.12 -4.05 16.31
C ALA A 70 -8.68 -3.18 17.45
N GLU A 71 -7.83 -2.40 18.13
CA GLU A 71 -8.28 -1.49 19.20
C GLU A 71 -9.27 -0.45 18.69
N THR A 72 -9.01 0.12 17.51
CA THR A 72 -9.88 1.17 16.93
C THR A 72 -11.22 0.58 16.52
N THR A 73 -11.19 -0.61 15.90
CA THR A 73 -12.41 -1.36 15.52
C THR A 73 -13.24 -1.71 16.76
N ALA A 74 -12.61 -2.26 17.80
CA ALA A 74 -13.28 -2.64 19.04
C ALA A 74 -13.82 -1.45 19.83
N THR A 75 -13.12 -0.31 19.82
CA THR A 75 -13.51 0.90 20.58
C THR A 75 -14.65 1.65 19.90
N PHE A 76 -14.64 1.75 18.57
CA PHE A 76 -15.57 2.61 17.83
C PHE A 76 -16.57 1.87 16.95
N GLY A 77 -16.43 0.56 16.75
CA GLY A 77 -17.27 -0.22 15.83
C GLY A 77 -17.08 0.18 14.35
N LEU A 78 -15.95 0.81 14.01
CA LEU A 78 -15.63 1.23 12.65
C LEU A 78 -14.94 0.08 11.90
N GLU A 79 -15.47 -0.26 10.74
CA GLU A 79 -14.93 -1.29 9.85
C GLU A 79 -14.42 -0.66 8.54
N PRO A 80 -13.37 -1.21 7.92
CA PRO A 80 -12.96 -0.78 6.59
C PRO A 80 -14.05 -1.13 5.56
N VAL A 81 -14.14 -0.32 4.49
CA VAL A 81 -15.00 -0.61 3.34
C VAL A 81 -14.67 -2.00 2.79
N PRO A 82 -15.65 -2.87 2.44
CA PRO A 82 -15.36 -4.21 1.97
C PRO A 82 -14.30 -4.27 0.86
N TRP A 83 -13.29 -5.13 1.04
CA TRP A 83 -12.10 -5.21 0.18
C TRP A 83 -12.41 -5.25 -1.30
N ARG A 84 -13.33 -6.13 -1.71
CA ARG A 84 -13.74 -6.29 -3.12
C ARG A 84 -14.25 -4.99 -3.71
N SER A 85 -15.15 -4.30 -3.01
CA SER A 85 -15.72 -3.03 -3.46
C SER A 85 -14.65 -1.95 -3.57
N LEU A 86 -13.71 -1.92 -2.63
CA LEU A 86 -12.57 -1.00 -2.66
C LEU A 86 -11.68 -1.25 -3.89
N VAL A 87 -11.23 -2.48 -4.10
CA VAL A 87 -10.38 -2.85 -5.25
C VAL A 87 -11.08 -2.54 -6.56
N GLU A 88 -12.35 -2.95 -6.71
CA GLU A 88 -13.11 -2.72 -7.94
C GLU A 88 -13.27 -1.23 -8.25
N THR A 89 -13.63 -0.42 -7.25
CA THR A 89 -13.82 1.02 -7.41
C THR A 89 -12.50 1.72 -7.77
N THR A 90 -11.43 1.41 -7.04
CA THR A 90 -10.12 2.01 -7.26
C THR A 90 -9.54 1.63 -8.63
N ALA A 91 -9.63 0.37 -9.04
CA ALA A 91 -9.10 -0.09 -10.32
C ALA A 91 -9.81 0.58 -11.51
N ARG A 92 -11.15 0.65 -11.48
CA ARG A 92 -11.94 1.31 -12.54
C ARG A 92 -11.63 2.81 -12.61
N ALA A 93 -11.57 3.48 -11.46
CA ALA A 93 -11.23 4.90 -11.41
C ALA A 93 -9.83 5.16 -12.00
N TRP A 94 -8.84 4.34 -11.65
CA TRP A 94 -7.49 4.44 -12.20
C TRP A 94 -7.44 4.20 -13.72
N ALA A 95 -8.19 3.22 -14.22
CA ALA A 95 -8.24 2.95 -15.65
C ALA A 95 -8.83 4.13 -16.44
N ALA A 96 -9.91 4.74 -15.93
CA ALA A 96 -10.58 5.86 -16.58
C ALA A 96 -9.73 7.15 -16.68
N HIS A 97 -8.73 7.33 -15.79
CA HIS A 97 -7.82 8.49 -15.84
C HIS A 97 -6.60 8.28 -16.75
N ARG A 98 -6.46 7.09 -17.37
CA ARG A 98 -5.31 6.75 -18.23
C ARG A 98 -5.64 6.69 -19.71
N ASP A 99 -6.91 6.87 -20.05
CA ASP A 99 -7.41 7.12 -21.41
C ASP A 99 -7.53 8.65 -21.61
#